data_AF-A0A832DSU6-F1
#
_entry.id   AF-A0A832DSU6-F1
#
_cell.length_a   1.000
_cell.length_b   1.000
_cell.length_c   1.000
_cell.angle_alpha   90.00
_cell.angle_beta   90.00
_cell.angle_gamma   90.00
#
_symmetry.space_group_name_H-M   'P 1'
#
loop_
_entity.id
_entity.type
_entity.pdbx_description
1 polymer ?
#
loop_
_entity_poly.entity_id
_entity_poly.type
_entity_poly.pdbx_seq_one_letter_code
_entity_poly.pdbx_strand_id
1 'polypeptide(L)' 'FFQKELAVPGTVEGDVFTLHGEKSPKVVEAVYERFIRYYVICPVCNSIDTELNREGRIFVMKCLACGASTPVKPL' A
#
# COMPACT_ATOMS: atom_id res chain seq x y z
N PHE A 1 1.84 -5.79 -3.87
CA PHE A 1 2.80 -4.98 -3.09
C PHE A 1 3.76 -5.81 -2.23
N PHE A 2 3.39 -6.33 -1.05
CA PHE A 2 4.34 -6.93 -0.08
C PHE A 2 5.25 -8.03 -0.65
N GLN A 3 4.69 -8.99 -1.39
CA GLN A 3 5.49 -10.06 -2.01
C GLN A 3 6.53 -9.51 -3.02
N LYS A 4 6.17 -8.46 -3.77
CA LYS A 4 7.06 -7.80 -4.74
C LYS A 4 8.19 -7.04 -4.03
N GLU A 5 7.85 -6.27 -3.00
CA GLU A 5 8.81 -5.45 -2.24
C GLU A 5 9.77 -6.29 -1.38
N LEU A 6 9.27 -7.38 -0.79
CA LEU A 6 10.07 -8.27 0.05
C LEU A 6 10.81 -9.33 -0.77
N ALA A 7 10.44 -9.53 -2.04
CA ALA A 7 10.92 -10.61 -2.90
C ALA A 7 10.75 -12.00 -2.24
N VAL A 8 9.60 -12.21 -1.60
CA VAL A 8 9.25 -13.46 -0.90
C VAL A 8 7.82 -13.85 -1.29
N PRO A 9 7.59 -15.11 -1.71
CA PRO A 9 6.24 -15.59 -1.98
C PRO A 9 5.42 -15.64 -0.68
N GLY A 10 4.12 -15.44 -0.77
CA GLY A 10 3.25 -15.50 0.40
C GLY A 10 1.84 -15.98 0.08
N THR A 11 1.17 -16.51 1.09
CA THR A 11 -0.20 -17.04 1.02
C THR A 11 -1.10 -16.26 1.97
N VAL A 12 -2.34 -15.99 1.56
CA VAL A 12 -3.39 -15.44 2.43
C VAL A 12 -4.33 -16.58 2.78
N GLU A 13 -4.51 -16.85 4.06
CA GLU A 13 -5.42 -17.85 4.61
C GLU A 13 -6.32 -17.17 5.63
N GLY A 14 -7.58 -16.92 5.26
CA GLY A 14 -8.50 -16.11 6.06
C GLY A 14 -7.93 -14.71 6.30
N ASP A 15 -7.80 -14.32 7.57
CA ASP A 15 -7.25 -13.02 7.99
C ASP A 15 -5.72 -13.03 8.15
N VAL A 16 -5.06 -14.17 7.89
CA VAL A 16 -3.62 -14.33 8.08
C VAL A 16 -2.89 -14.28 6.74
N PHE A 17 -1.85 -13.45 6.67
CA PHE A 17 -0.91 -13.43 5.55
C PHE A 17 0.44 -14.01 5.98
N THR A 18 0.82 -15.13 5.38
CA THR A 18 2.06 -15.87 5.67
C THR A 18 3.08 -15.64 4.56
N LEU A 19 4.29 -15.23 4.92
CA LEU A 19 5.43 -15.10 4.02
C LEU A 19 6.31 -16.36 4.08
N HIS A 20 6.59 -16.97 2.93
CA HIS A 20 7.40 -18.18 2.80
C HIS A 20 8.88 -17.83 2.61
N GLY A 21 9.48 -17.22 3.64
CA GLY A 21 10.89 -16.85 3.64
C GLY A 21 11.26 -16.01 4.86
N GLU A 22 12.56 -15.92 5.16
CA GLU A 22 13.04 -15.17 6.31
C GLU A 22 13.21 -13.69 5.99
N LYS A 23 12.53 -12.83 6.76
CA LYS A 23 12.72 -11.38 6.78
C LYS A 23 12.69 -10.89 8.21
N SER A 24 13.60 -9.98 8.55
CA SER A 24 13.59 -9.37 9.87
C SER A 24 12.33 -8.50 10.05
N PRO A 25 11.77 -8.41 11.27
CA PRO A 25 10.61 -7.58 11.54
C PRO A 25 10.80 -6.13 11.08
N LYS A 26 11.98 -5.57 11.28
CA LYS A 26 12.35 -4.20 10.85
C LYS A 26 12.21 -3.98 9.34
N VAL A 27 12.53 -5.00 8.53
CA VAL A 27 12.39 -4.90 7.06
C VAL A 27 10.92 -4.93 6.66
N VAL A 28 10.12 -5.78 7.30
CA VAL A 28 8.67 -5.87 7.05
C VAL A 28 7.99 -4.56 7.45
N GLU A 29 8.34 -4.01 8.61
CA GLU A 29 7.84 -2.72 9.11
C GLU A 29 8.18 -1.58 8.14
N ALA A 30 9.42 -1.50 7.66
CA ALA A 30 9.80 -0.49 6.67
C ALA A 30 8.99 -0.59 5.36
N VAL A 31 8.67 -1.79 4.89
CA VAL A 31 7.81 -1.99 3.70
C VAL A 31 6.37 -1.59 4.00
N TYR A 32 5.88 -1.90 5.21
CA TYR A 32 4.54 -1.54 5.67
C TYR A 32 4.35 -0.02 5.78
N GLU A 33 5.32 0.70 6.35
CA GLU A 33 5.32 2.16 6.41
C GLU A 33 5.32 2.79 5.01
N ARG A 34 6.11 2.23 4.07
CA ARG A 34 6.07 2.68 2.67
C ARG A 34 4.70 2.46 2.05
N PHE A 35 4.05 1.33 2.31
CA PHE A 35 2.70 1.07 1.82
C PHE A 35 1.72 2.14 2.31
N ILE A 36 1.70 2.41 3.62
CA ILE A 36 0.84 3.45 4.22
C ILE A 36 1.12 4.81 3.56
N ARG A 37 2.40 5.19 3.46
CA ARG A 37 2.79 6.49 2.91
C ARG A 37 2.38 6.68 1.45
N TYR A 38 2.46 5.64 0.63
CA TYR A 38 2.19 5.76 -0.81
C TYR A 38 0.74 5.46 -1.21
N TYR A 39 0.02 4.67 -0.41
CA TYR A 39 -1.29 4.13 -0.80
C TYR A 39 -2.42 4.43 0.20
N VAL A 40 -2.12 5.06 1.34
CA VAL A 40 -3.12 5.38 2.37
C VAL A 40 -3.11 6.87 2.72
N ILE A 41 -1.93 7.46 2.91
CA ILE A 41 -1.82 8.87 3.32
C ILE A 41 -1.94 9.78 2.11
N CYS A 42 -2.83 10.77 2.19
CA CYS A 42 -2.93 11.83 1.19
C CYS A 42 -1.65 12.69 1.17
N PRO A 43 -0.98 12.86 0.01
CA PRO A 43 0.25 13.63 -0.06
C PRO A 43 0.06 15.15 0.07
N VAL A 44 -1.20 15.62 0.07
CA VAL A 44 -1.55 17.05 0.14
C VAL A 44 -1.85 17.48 1.57
N CYS A 45 -2.71 16.74 2.28
CA CYS A 45 -3.18 17.12 3.62
C CYS A 45 -2.80 16.13 4.73
N ASN A 46 -2.09 15.04 4.40
CA ASN A 46 -1.72 13.97 5.32
C ASN A 46 -2.90 13.23 6.00
N SER A 47 -4.13 13.42 5.53
CA SER A 47 -5.27 12.62 5.99
C SER A 47 -5.12 11.15 5.54
N ILE A 48 -5.58 10.23 6.39
CA ILE A 48 -5.70 8.80 6.10
C ILE A 48 -7.04 8.44 5.43
N ASP A 49 -7.95 9.42 5.30
CA ASP A 49 -9.25 9.26 4.65
C ASP A 49 -9.06 9.34 3.13
N THR A 50 -8.57 8.24 2.55
CA THR A 50 -8.35 8.11 1.12
C THR A 50 -8.95 6.82 0.57
N GLU A 51 -9.33 6.86 -0.70
CA GLU A 51 -9.79 5.71 -1.47
C GLU A 51 -8.88 5.48 -2.66
N LEU A 52 -8.47 4.23 -2.86
CA LEU A 52 -7.67 3.84 -4.01
C LEU A 52 -8.56 3.28 -5.12
N ASN A 53 -8.71 4.05 -6.20
CA ASN A 53 -9.56 3.71 -7.33
C ASN A 53 -8.71 3.30 -8.54
N ARG A 54 -9.20 2.35 -9.34
CA ARG A 54 -8.54 1.93 -10.58
C ARG A 54 -9.24 2.57 -11.78
N GLU A 55 -8.55 3.49 -12.44
CA GLU A 55 -9.03 4.16 -13.65
C GLU A 55 -8.27 3.60 -14.87
N GLY A 56 -8.85 2.58 -15.50
CA GLY A 56 -8.21 1.87 -16.61
C GLY A 56 -6.93 1.13 -16.19
N ARG A 57 -5.78 1.63 -16.65
CA ARG A 57 -4.45 1.04 -16.37
C ARG A 57 -3.71 1.71 -15.21
N ILE A 58 -4.23 2.81 -14.67
CA ILE A 58 -3.62 3.55 -13.56
C ILE A 58 -4.43 3.39 -12.28
N PHE A 59 -3.75 3.50 -11.15
CA PHE A 59 -4.39 3.65 -9.85
C PHE A 59 -4.39 5.13 -9.48
N VAL A 60 -5.52 5.61 -8.95
CA VAL A 60 -5.73 6.99 -8.53
C VAL A 60 -6.17 6.96 -7.07
N MET A 61 -5.40 7.60 -6.20
CA MET A 61 -5.78 7.87 -4.82
C MET A 61 -6.64 9.12 -4.78
N LYS A 62 -7.84 9.01 -4.22
CA LYS A 62 -8.76 10.13 -3.99
C LYS A 62 -8.89 10.39 -2.49
N CYS A 63 -8.60 11.60 -2.05
CA CYS A 63 -8.76 11.98 -0.64
C CYS A 63 -10.19 12.45 -0.37
N LEU A 64 -10.82 11.88 0.65
CA LEU A 64 -12.18 12.24 1.08
C LEU A 64 -12.20 13.50 1.96
N ALA A 65 -11.07 13.88 2.57
CA ALA A 65 -10.97 15.06 3.42
C ALA A 65 -10.72 16.36 2.64
N CYS A 66 -9.80 16.36 1.66
CA CYS A 66 -9.43 17.57 0.91
C CYS A 66 -9.83 17.54 -0.58
N GLY A 67 -10.32 16.40 -1.08
CA GLY A 67 -10.75 16.25 -2.48
C GLY A 67 -9.62 16.07 -3.50
N ALA A 68 -8.35 16.02 -3.07
CA ALA A 68 -7.23 15.80 -3.98
C ALA A 68 -7.29 14.42 -4.64
N SER A 69 -6.99 14.36 -5.94
CA SER A 69 -6.85 13.13 -6.71
C SER A 69 -5.43 13.02 -7.24
N THR A 70 -4.70 11.97 -6.84
CA THR A 70 -3.29 11.77 -7.19
C THR A 70 -3.09 10.40 -7.85
N PRO A 71 -2.47 10.30 -9.04
CA PRO A 71 -2.11 9.01 -9.61
C PRO A 71 -0.99 8.36 -8.79
N VAL A 72 -1.13 7.06 -8.53
CA VAL A 72 -0.15 6.27 -7.76
C VAL A 72 0.41 5.11 -8.59
N LYS A 73 1.58 4.61 -8.18
CA LYS A 73 2.23 3.49 -8.86
C LYS A 73 1.37 2.22 -8.75
N PRO A 74 1.25 1.40 -9.80
CA PRO A 74 0.53 0.13 -9.72
C PRO A 74 1.06 -0.82 -8.64
N LEU A 75 0.15 -1.52 -7.94
CA LEU A 75 0.42 -2.45 -6.83
C LEU A 75 0.97 -3.83 -7.24
#